data_AF-A0A382VBI9-F1
#
_entry.id   AF-A0A382VBI9-F1
#
_cell.length_a   1.000
_cell.length_b   1.000
_cell.length_c   1.000
_cell.angle_alpha   90.00
_cell.angle_beta   90.00
_cell.angle_gamma   90.00
#
_symmetry.space_group_name_H-M   'P 1'
#
loop_
_entity.id
_entity.type
_entity.pdbx_description
1 polymer ?
#
loop_
_entity_poly.entity_id
_entity_poly.type
_entity_poly.pdbx_seq_one_letter_code
_entity_poly.pdbx_strand_id
1 'polypeptide(L)'
;MTPAARLQATIESLSEIEGGVGPANRVVSQYLRKRRYIGAKDRRAIRNNVFGIIRGQFRLDFQIRSAGGHPSPRCRTIANTLLGGNSLDEVALLCTGGRYSPVKLTESEKIWLSTLTKIPKISGQQEPNWVRGNYPSWLEPELLRSFDKNLMSEMAALDSPAPTDLRVNEGKANRQGVLQALQAKGLEAEPTP
;
A
#
# COMPACT_ATOMS: atom_id res chain seq x y z
N MET A 1 16.14 -11.08 6.72
CA MET A 1 14.80 -11.71 6.68
C MET A 1 14.58 -12.33 5.30
N THR A 2 13.93 -13.49 5.18
CA THR A 2 13.60 -14.08 3.87
C THR A 2 12.48 -13.31 3.19
N PRO A 3 12.36 -13.35 1.84
CA PRO A 3 11.23 -12.77 1.13
C PRO A 3 9.86 -13.28 1.64
N ALA A 4 9.73 -14.58 1.90
CA ALA A 4 8.53 -15.18 2.50
C ALA A 4 8.19 -14.56 3.86
N ALA A 5 9.19 -14.32 4.70
CA ALA A 5 8.96 -13.67 5.99
C ALA A 5 8.52 -12.21 5.88
N ARG A 6 9.00 -11.47 4.86
CA ARG A 6 8.47 -10.12 4.58
C ARG A 6 7.00 -10.17 4.13
N LEU A 7 6.64 -11.17 3.32
CA LEU A 7 5.26 -11.40 2.89
C LEU A 7 4.36 -11.68 4.09
N GLN A 8 4.76 -12.61 4.96
CA GLN A 8 4.05 -12.94 6.20
C GLN A 8 3.90 -11.71 7.11
N ALA A 9 4.96 -10.94 7.31
CA ALA A 9 4.90 -9.73 8.12
C ALA A 9 3.96 -8.65 7.54
N THR A 10 3.85 -8.56 6.22
CA THR A 10 2.90 -7.68 5.54
C THR A 10 1.46 -8.12 5.81
N ILE A 11 1.17 -9.42 5.70
CA ILE A 11 -0.15 -10.01 6.00
C ILE A 11 -0.55 -9.73 7.45
N GLU A 12 0.34 -10.00 8.41
CA GLU A 12 0.08 -9.77 9.83
C GLU A 12 -0.16 -8.28 10.12
N SER A 13 0.65 -7.39 9.53
CA SER A 13 0.49 -5.94 9.71
C SER A 13 -0.86 -5.45 9.19
N LEU A 14 -1.28 -5.89 7.99
CA LEU A 14 -2.59 -5.54 7.44
C LEU A 14 -3.73 -6.11 8.27
N SER A 15 -3.58 -7.33 8.79
CA SER A 15 -4.58 -7.95 9.67
C SER A 15 -4.76 -7.16 10.97
N GLU A 16 -3.66 -6.68 11.58
CA GLU A 16 -3.74 -5.82 12.77
C GLU A 16 -4.39 -4.46 12.47
N ILE A 17 -4.21 -3.92 11.26
CA ILE A 17 -4.83 -2.66 10.83
C ILE A 17 -6.34 -2.85 10.64
N GLU A 18 -6.75 -3.89 9.92
CA GLU A 18 -8.17 -4.21 9.67
C GLU A 18 -8.91 -4.57 10.97
N GLY A 19 -8.21 -5.11 11.97
CA GLY A 19 -8.75 -5.34 13.31
C GLY A 19 -9.04 -4.07 14.12
N GLY A 20 -8.79 -2.86 13.60
CA GLY A 20 -9.19 -1.60 14.23
C GLY A 20 -8.33 -1.17 15.41
N VAL A 21 -7.10 -1.67 15.54
CA VAL A 21 -6.21 -1.42 16.69
C VAL A 21 -5.68 0.02 16.74
N GLY A 22 -5.88 0.80 15.68
CA GLY A 22 -5.57 2.22 15.61
C GLY A 22 -5.03 2.66 14.25
N PRO A 23 -4.44 3.86 14.15
CA PRO A 23 -3.91 4.37 12.88
C PRO A 23 -2.84 3.45 12.28
N ALA A 24 -2.90 3.20 10.97
CA ALA A 24 -2.01 2.26 10.27
C ALA A 24 -0.51 2.52 10.56
N ASN A 25 -0.08 3.79 10.54
CA ASN A 25 1.29 4.20 10.89
C ASN A 25 1.73 3.72 12.28
N ARG A 26 0.84 3.82 13.26
CA ARG A 26 1.11 3.38 14.63
C ARG A 26 1.21 1.87 14.70
N VAL A 27 0.26 1.16 14.09
CA VAL A 27 0.21 -0.31 14.07
C VAL A 27 1.50 -0.87 13.45
N VAL A 28 1.86 -0.46 12.23
CA VAL A 28 3.08 -0.94 11.54
C VAL A 28 4.33 -0.61 12.35
N SER A 29 4.41 0.59 12.94
CA SER A 29 5.56 1.00 13.75
C SER A 29 5.70 0.14 15.01
N GLN A 30 4.59 -0.18 15.70
CA GLN A 30 4.60 -1.06 16.86
C GLN A 30 4.94 -2.51 16.48
N TYR A 31 4.33 -3.03 15.43
CA TYR A 31 4.59 -4.36 14.87
C TYR A 31 6.09 -4.58 14.63
N LEU A 32 6.73 -3.62 13.95
CA LEU A 32 8.16 -3.68 13.63
C LEU A 32 9.04 -3.44 14.87
N ARG A 33 8.65 -2.55 15.79
CA ARG A 33 9.44 -2.26 17.01
C ARG A 33 9.58 -3.49 17.91
N LYS A 34 8.52 -4.29 18.04
CA LYS A 34 8.53 -5.56 18.81
C LYS A 34 9.51 -6.58 18.22
N ARG A 35 9.78 -6.52 16.91
CA ARG A 35 10.63 -7.48 16.18
C ARG A 35 12.00 -6.87 15.87
N ARG A 36 12.87 -6.81 16.88
CA ARG A 36 14.21 -6.17 16.80
C ARG A 36 15.12 -6.80 15.73
N TYR A 37 14.94 -8.08 15.44
CA TYR A 37 15.70 -8.82 14.42
C TYR A 37 15.43 -8.40 12.97
N ILE A 38 14.38 -7.61 12.70
CA ILE A 38 14.09 -7.11 11.35
C ILE A 38 15.04 -5.94 11.06
N GLY A 39 15.90 -6.09 10.05
CA GLY A 39 16.86 -5.06 9.65
C GLY A 39 16.21 -3.85 8.95
N ALA A 40 16.95 -2.76 8.78
CA ALA A 40 16.43 -1.52 8.20
C ALA A 40 15.86 -1.70 6.77
N LYS A 41 16.54 -2.48 5.91
CA LYS A 41 16.06 -2.80 4.55
C LYS A 41 14.75 -3.58 4.57
N ASP A 42 14.63 -4.55 5.47
CA ASP A 42 13.43 -5.36 5.64
C ASP A 42 12.25 -4.52 6.15
N ARG A 43 12.50 -3.64 7.14
CA ARG A 43 11.49 -2.70 7.66
C ARG A 43 10.95 -1.78 6.57
N ARG A 44 11.84 -1.27 5.70
CA ARG A 44 11.45 -0.44 4.55
C ARG A 44 10.58 -1.22 3.58
N ALA A 45 10.99 -2.44 3.22
CA ALA A 45 10.21 -3.29 2.32
C ALA A 45 8.80 -3.58 2.87
N ILE A 46 8.69 -3.96 4.15
CA ILE A 46 7.38 -4.23 4.78
C ILE A 46 6.51 -2.97 4.79
N ARG A 47 7.06 -1.80 5.17
CA ARG A 47 6.31 -0.53 5.14
C ARG A 47 5.81 -0.20 3.74
N ASN A 48 6.69 -0.29 2.75
CA ASN A 48 6.33 0.01 1.37
C ASN A 48 5.21 -0.91 0.87
N ASN A 49 5.29 -2.21 1.18
CA ASN A 49 4.22 -3.15 0.83
C ASN A 49 2.90 -2.81 1.53
N VAL A 50 2.92 -2.60 2.85
CA VAL A 50 1.70 -2.30 3.61
C VAL A 50 1.05 -1.00 3.13
N PHE A 51 1.80 0.09 3.00
CA PHE A 51 1.24 1.38 2.56
C PHE A 51 0.93 1.42 1.06
N GLY A 52 1.63 0.63 0.25
CA GLY A 52 1.28 0.42 -1.17
C GLY A 52 -0.09 -0.25 -1.29
N ILE A 53 -0.32 -1.31 -0.51
CA ILE A 53 -1.59 -2.04 -0.48
C ILE A 53 -2.72 -1.15 0.06
N ILE A 54 -2.52 -0.45 1.18
CA ILE A 54 -3.55 0.45 1.75
C ILE A 54 -3.91 1.54 0.76
N ARG A 55 -2.91 2.13 0.10
CA ARG A 55 -3.13 3.14 -0.94
C ARG A 55 -3.96 2.52 -2.05
N GLY A 56 -3.50 1.47 -2.73
CA GLY A 56 -4.24 0.87 -3.84
C GLY A 56 -5.42 -0.04 -3.46
N GLN A 57 -5.94 0.01 -2.22
CA GLN A 57 -6.79 -1.04 -1.68
C GLN A 57 -8.08 -1.24 -2.47
N PHE A 58 -8.78 -0.16 -2.85
CA PHE A 58 -10.08 -0.29 -3.53
C PHE A 58 -9.95 -0.86 -4.94
N ARG A 59 -8.89 -0.46 -5.66
CA ARG A 59 -8.54 -1.04 -6.98
C ARG A 59 -8.15 -2.51 -6.85
N LEU A 60 -7.31 -2.83 -5.86
CA LEU A 60 -6.85 -4.18 -5.62
C LEU A 60 -8.03 -5.11 -5.23
N ASP A 61 -8.93 -4.62 -4.38
CA ASP A 61 -10.13 -5.35 -3.96
C ASP A 61 -11.06 -5.61 -5.14
N PHE A 62 -11.26 -4.61 -6.01
CA PHE A 62 -12.06 -4.77 -7.22
C PHE A 62 -11.46 -5.85 -8.14
N GLN A 63 -10.15 -5.84 -8.35
CA GLN A 63 -9.45 -6.83 -9.16
C GLN A 63 -9.54 -8.25 -8.56
N ILE A 64 -9.35 -8.38 -7.25
CA ILE A 64 -9.50 -9.65 -6.53
C ILE A 64 -10.91 -10.20 -6.70
N ARG A 65 -11.94 -9.36 -6.49
CA ARG A 65 -13.35 -9.77 -6.66
C ARG A 65 -13.66 -10.16 -8.11
N SER A 66 -13.15 -9.40 -9.07
CA SER A 66 -13.33 -9.66 -10.51
C SER A 66 -12.68 -10.98 -10.95
N ALA A 67 -11.62 -11.40 -10.26
CA ALA A 67 -10.97 -12.68 -10.49
C ALA A 67 -11.64 -13.87 -9.77
N GLY A 68 -12.69 -13.63 -8.98
CA GLY A 68 -13.39 -14.64 -8.17
C GLY A 68 -12.80 -14.87 -6.78
N GLY A 69 -11.86 -14.02 -6.34
CA GLY A 69 -11.30 -14.05 -4.99
C GLY A 69 -12.10 -13.21 -3.99
N HIS A 70 -11.84 -13.43 -2.70
CA HIS A 70 -12.38 -12.59 -1.62
C HIS A 70 -11.27 -11.73 -1.01
N PRO A 71 -11.40 -10.38 -1.02
CA PRO A 71 -10.39 -9.51 -0.42
C PRO A 71 -10.17 -9.79 1.06
N SER A 72 -8.91 -9.89 1.45
CA SER A 72 -8.44 -10.08 2.81
C SER A 72 -6.99 -9.58 2.89
N PRO A 73 -6.41 -9.37 4.09
CA PRO A 73 -5.00 -9.01 4.25
C PRO A 73 -4.07 -9.93 3.45
N ARG A 74 -4.37 -11.23 3.46
CA ARG A 74 -3.63 -12.26 2.73
C ARG A 74 -3.83 -12.14 1.22
N CYS A 75 -5.07 -12.12 0.75
CA CYS A 75 -5.37 -12.03 -0.68
C CYS A 75 -4.79 -10.75 -1.29
N ARG A 76 -4.90 -9.60 -0.60
CA ARG A 76 -4.30 -8.32 -1.00
C ARG A 76 -2.78 -8.44 -1.11
N THR A 77 -2.12 -9.00 -0.10
CA THR A 77 -0.66 -9.14 -0.11
C THR A 77 -0.15 -10.03 -1.25
N ILE A 78 -0.84 -11.15 -1.49
CA ILE A 78 -0.50 -12.10 -2.56
C ILE A 78 -0.77 -11.47 -3.93
N ALA A 79 -1.96 -10.89 -4.15
CA ALA A 79 -2.31 -10.22 -5.40
C ALA A 79 -1.38 -9.05 -5.71
N ASN A 80 -1.04 -8.22 -4.72
CA ASN A 80 -0.09 -7.12 -4.89
C ASN A 80 1.31 -7.62 -5.29
N THR A 81 1.73 -8.77 -4.76
CA THR A 81 3.03 -9.38 -5.15
C THR A 81 3.00 -9.87 -6.60
N LEU A 82 1.92 -10.53 -7.01
CA LEU A 82 1.71 -10.99 -8.38
C LEU A 82 1.67 -9.81 -9.38
N LEU A 83 0.85 -8.80 -9.08
CA LEU A 83 0.70 -7.60 -9.92
C LEU A 83 1.95 -6.72 -9.93
N GLY A 84 2.81 -6.86 -8.91
CA GLY A 84 4.13 -6.24 -8.82
C GLY A 84 5.19 -6.86 -9.75
N GLY A 85 4.83 -7.91 -10.50
CA GLY A 85 5.67 -8.51 -11.54
C GLY A 85 6.12 -9.94 -11.25
N ASN A 86 5.80 -10.50 -10.08
CA ASN A 86 6.13 -11.89 -9.77
C ASN A 86 5.20 -12.85 -10.53
N SER A 87 5.71 -14.01 -10.92
CA SER A 87 4.90 -15.09 -11.47
C SER A 87 4.10 -15.84 -10.40
N LEU A 88 3.08 -16.60 -10.81
CA LEU A 88 2.32 -17.45 -9.88
C LEU A 88 3.21 -18.47 -9.16
N ASP A 89 4.21 -19.02 -9.87
CA ASP A 89 5.16 -19.98 -9.30
C ASP A 89 6.06 -19.32 -8.27
N GLU A 90 6.54 -18.10 -8.53
CA GLU A 90 7.32 -17.32 -7.56
C GLU A 90 6.49 -17.00 -6.32
N VAL A 91 5.22 -16.63 -6.48
CA VAL A 91 4.30 -16.40 -5.36
C VAL A 91 4.07 -17.68 -4.56
N ALA A 92 3.93 -18.84 -5.23
CA ALA A 92 3.81 -20.12 -4.57
C ALA A 92 5.07 -20.49 -3.76
N LEU A 93 6.27 -20.18 -4.28
CA LEU A 93 7.54 -20.36 -3.57
C LEU A 93 7.67 -19.47 -2.33
N LEU A 94 6.96 -18.34 -2.27
CA LEU A 94 6.88 -17.50 -1.07
C LEU A 94 5.92 -18.05 -0.01
N CYS A 95 4.98 -18.94 -0.40
CA CYS A 95 3.94 -19.49 0.47
C CYS A 95 4.23 -20.96 0.77
N THR A 96 5.26 -21.23 1.57
CA THR A 96 5.71 -22.61 1.85
C THR A 96 5.04 -23.26 3.07
N GLY A 97 4.40 -22.46 3.94
CA GLY A 97 3.88 -22.90 5.24
C GLY A 97 4.96 -23.22 6.29
N GLY A 98 6.23 -22.96 5.99
CA GLY A 98 7.33 -23.08 6.94
C GLY A 98 7.35 -21.98 8.00
N ARG A 99 8.35 -22.01 8.88
CA ARG A 99 8.52 -21.01 9.94
C ARG A 99 8.65 -19.60 9.34
N TYR A 100 7.79 -18.68 9.78
CA TYR A 100 7.67 -17.30 9.27
C TYR A 100 7.28 -17.19 7.80
N SER A 101 6.73 -18.24 7.20
CA SER A 101 6.25 -18.25 5.82
C SER A 101 4.73 -18.36 5.83
N PRO A 102 4.00 -17.66 4.95
CA PRO A 102 2.57 -17.85 4.83
C PRO A 102 2.23 -19.30 4.50
N VAL A 103 1.06 -19.76 4.94
CA VAL A 103 0.53 -21.08 4.59
C VAL A 103 0.49 -21.26 3.07
N LYS A 104 0.60 -22.51 2.62
CA LYS A 104 0.56 -22.87 1.21
C LYS A 104 -0.68 -22.33 0.52
N LEU A 105 -0.53 -21.97 -0.76
CA LEU A 105 -1.67 -21.54 -1.57
C LEU A 105 -2.71 -22.66 -1.64
N THR A 106 -3.95 -22.31 -1.34
CA THR A 106 -5.09 -23.21 -1.53
C THR A 106 -5.41 -23.35 -3.02
N GLU A 107 -6.15 -24.39 -3.40
CA GLU A 107 -6.59 -24.56 -4.79
C GLU A 107 -7.49 -23.40 -5.25
N SER A 108 -8.36 -22.91 -4.36
CA SER A 108 -9.17 -21.71 -4.64
C SER A 108 -8.28 -20.49 -4.90
N GLU A 109 -7.21 -20.30 -4.12
CA GLU A 109 -6.24 -19.23 -4.34
C GLU A 109 -5.55 -19.33 -5.69
N LYS A 110 -5.07 -20.52 -6.07
CA LYS A 110 -4.44 -20.72 -7.37
C LYS A 110 -5.37 -20.40 -8.54
N ILE A 111 -6.65 -20.79 -8.42
CA ILE A 111 -7.65 -20.54 -9.47
C ILE A 111 -7.85 -19.04 -9.68
N TRP A 112 -8.19 -18.27 -8.63
CA TRP A 112 -8.44 -16.84 -8.83
C TRP A 112 -7.16 -16.06 -9.15
N LEU A 113 -5.99 -16.47 -8.65
CA LEU A 113 -4.71 -15.86 -9.05
C LEU A 113 -4.41 -16.10 -10.54
N SER A 114 -4.71 -17.29 -11.07
CA SER A 114 -4.58 -17.59 -12.50
C SER A 114 -5.57 -16.79 -13.35
N THR A 115 -6.78 -16.54 -12.84
CA THR A 115 -7.72 -15.62 -13.50
C THR A 115 -7.17 -14.20 -13.48
N LEU A 116 -6.63 -13.74 -12.35
CA LEU A 116 -6.11 -12.38 -12.19
C LEU A 116 -4.98 -12.05 -13.18
N THR A 117 -4.10 -13.01 -13.50
CA THR A 117 -3.04 -12.78 -14.52
C THR A 117 -3.58 -12.61 -15.94
N LYS A 118 -4.79 -13.11 -16.21
CA LYS A 118 -5.44 -13.07 -17.54
C LYS A 118 -6.38 -11.89 -17.70
N ILE A 119 -6.81 -11.27 -16.60
CA ILE A 119 -7.60 -10.04 -16.66
C ILE A 119 -6.70 -8.99 -17.34
N PRO A 120 -7.09 -8.47 -18.53
CA PRO A 120 -6.35 -7.38 -19.14
C PRO A 120 -6.23 -6.26 -18.11
N LYS A 121 -5.07 -5.60 -17.99
CA LYS A 121 -4.96 -4.36 -17.20
C LYS A 121 -6.12 -3.48 -17.64
N ILE A 122 -7.12 -3.33 -16.78
CA ILE A 122 -8.45 -2.88 -17.19
C ILE A 122 -8.26 -1.54 -17.90
N SER A 123 -8.62 -1.52 -19.19
CA SER A 123 -8.78 -0.26 -19.92
C SER A 123 -9.84 0.52 -19.14
N GLY A 124 -9.46 1.67 -18.60
CA GLY A 124 -10.17 2.40 -17.54
C GLY A 124 -11.58 2.92 -17.84
N GLN A 125 -12.28 2.35 -18.84
CA GLN A 125 -13.63 2.71 -19.26
C GLN A 125 -14.74 1.84 -18.64
N GLN A 126 -14.44 0.72 -17.97
CA GLN A 126 -15.47 -0.13 -17.31
C GLN A 126 -15.41 -0.13 -15.78
N GLU A 127 -14.45 0.58 -15.16
CA GLU A 127 -14.36 0.66 -13.71
C GLU A 127 -15.29 1.75 -13.14
N PRO A 128 -16.03 1.46 -12.05
CA PRO A 128 -16.75 2.49 -11.29
C PRO A 128 -15.82 3.62 -10.83
N ASN A 129 -16.36 4.83 -10.65
CA ASN A 129 -15.55 6.00 -10.28
C ASN A 129 -14.81 5.80 -8.94
N TRP A 130 -15.43 5.16 -7.95
CA TRP A 130 -14.78 4.81 -6.68
C TRP A 130 -13.57 3.87 -6.82
N VAL A 131 -13.54 3.02 -7.85
CA VAL A 131 -12.37 2.21 -8.18
C VAL A 131 -11.29 3.10 -8.81
N ARG A 132 -11.66 3.87 -9.83
CA ARG A 132 -10.74 4.74 -10.57
C ARG A 132 -10.07 5.79 -9.66
N GLY A 133 -10.88 6.46 -8.83
CA GLY A 133 -10.45 7.46 -7.86
C GLY A 133 -10.00 6.87 -6.53
N ASN A 134 -10.05 5.55 -6.37
CA ASN A 134 -9.47 4.84 -5.23
C ASN A 134 -10.00 5.32 -3.87
N TYR A 135 -11.32 5.36 -3.75
CA TYR A 135 -12.04 5.71 -2.53
C TYR A 135 -13.15 4.70 -2.23
N PRO A 136 -13.66 4.63 -0.98
CA PRO A 136 -14.79 3.76 -0.66
C PRO A 136 -16.05 4.17 -1.42
N SER A 137 -16.78 3.22 -1.99
CA SER A 137 -18.00 3.51 -2.76
C SER A 137 -19.05 4.31 -2.01
N TRP A 138 -19.19 4.09 -0.69
CA TRP A 138 -20.14 4.81 0.15
C TRP A 138 -19.81 6.31 0.30
N LEU A 139 -18.57 6.72 0.01
CA LEU A 139 -18.14 8.12 0.11
C LEU A 139 -18.41 8.91 -1.19
N GLU A 140 -18.78 8.22 -2.27
CA GLU A 140 -18.98 8.81 -3.59
C GLU A 140 -19.99 9.98 -3.59
N PRO A 141 -21.17 9.90 -2.93
CA PRO A 141 -22.12 11.01 -2.91
C PRO A 141 -21.55 12.28 -2.25
N GLU A 142 -20.78 12.14 -1.17
CA GLU A 142 -20.17 13.27 -0.45
C GLU A 142 -19.01 13.90 -1.22
N LEU A 143 -18.24 13.08 -1.93
CA LEU A 143 -17.16 13.57 -2.78
C LEU A 143 -17.72 14.27 -4.02
N LEU A 144 -18.78 13.74 -4.63
CA LEU A 144 -19.49 14.42 -5.72
C LEU A 144 -20.09 15.74 -5.25
N ARG A 145 -20.68 15.80 -4.04
CA ARG A 145 -21.21 17.04 -3.47
C ARG A 145 -20.12 18.10 -3.26
N SER A 146 -18.91 17.68 -2.90
CA SER A 146 -17.80 18.57 -2.54
C SER A 146 -16.96 19.00 -3.75
N PHE A 147 -16.73 18.10 -4.71
CA PHE A 147 -15.81 18.30 -5.83
C PHE A 147 -16.48 18.31 -7.19
N ASP A 148 -17.71 17.79 -7.31
CA ASP A 148 -18.50 17.73 -8.55
C ASP A 148 -17.65 17.23 -9.75
N LYS A 149 -17.56 18.01 -10.83
CA LYS A 149 -16.75 17.71 -12.03
C LYS A 149 -15.24 17.57 -11.77
N ASN A 150 -14.73 18.09 -10.64
CA ASN A 150 -13.32 18.00 -10.27
C ASN A 150 -12.99 16.73 -9.45
N LEU A 151 -13.98 15.88 -9.16
CA LEU A 151 -13.78 14.70 -8.32
C LEU A 151 -12.54 13.88 -8.71
N MET A 152 -12.40 13.55 -10.00
CA MET A 152 -11.31 12.69 -10.45
C MET A 152 -9.94 13.36 -10.35
N SER A 153 -9.82 14.67 -10.56
CA SER A 153 -8.55 15.38 -10.41
C SER A 153 -8.13 15.47 -8.94
N GLU A 154 -9.08 15.70 -8.05
CA GLU A 154 -8.83 15.76 -6.60
C GLU A 154 -8.41 14.39 -6.05
N MET A 155 -9.09 13.32 -6.48
CA MET A 155 -8.72 11.97 -6.07
C MET A 155 -7.35 11.56 -6.61
N ALA A 156 -7.00 11.95 -7.83
CA ALA A 156 -5.66 11.71 -8.38
C ALA A 156 -4.56 12.43 -7.57
N ALA A 157 -4.82 13.64 -7.09
CA ALA A 157 -3.90 14.38 -6.22
C ALA A 157 -3.70 13.67 -4.87
N LEU A 158 -4.78 13.15 -4.27
CA LEU A 158 -4.73 12.40 -3.00
C LEU A 158 -4.06 11.02 -3.13
N ASP A 159 -4.09 10.42 -4.31
CA ASP A 159 -3.53 9.09 -4.56
C ASP A 159 -2.00 9.10 -4.72
N SER A 160 -1.40 10.28 -4.89
CA SER A 160 0.05 10.42 -5.04
C SER A 160 0.78 10.39 -3.68
N PRO A 161 2.04 9.90 -3.60
CA PRO A 161 2.84 10.04 -2.39
C PRO A 161 3.01 11.51 -2.01
N ALA A 162 2.55 11.89 -0.81
CA ALA A 162 2.74 13.26 -0.31
C ALA A 162 4.23 13.56 -0.08
N PRO A 163 4.70 14.79 -0.40
CA PRO A 163 6.04 15.24 -0.04
C PRO A 163 6.19 15.34 1.48
N THR A 164 7.44 15.43 1.96
CA THR A 164 7.71 15.63 3.39
C THR A 164 7.81 17.12 3.70
N ASP A 165 6.76 17.66 4.32
CA ASP A 165 6.75 19.05 4.76
C ASP A 165 7.42 19.22 6.13
N LEU A 166 8.29 20.22 6.24
CA LEU A 166 9.01 20.56 7.46
C LEU A 166 8.64 21.97 7.92
N ARG A 167 8.21 22.09 9.17
CA ARG A 167 8.03 23.39 9.82
C ARG A 167 9.31 23.82 10.54
N VAL A 168 9.87 24.95 10.14
CA VAL A 168 11.04 25.55 10.82
C VAL A 168 10.60 26.17 12.14
N ASN A 169 11.38 25.93 13.20
CA ASN A 169 11.20 26.62 14.48
C ASN A 169 11.97 27.95 14.44
N GLU A 170 11.26 29.05 14.20
CA GLU A 170 11.84 30.39 14.03
C GLU A 170 12.56 30.92 15.28
N GLY A 171 12.23 30.42 16.47
CA GLY A 171 12.97 30.74 17.68
C GLY A 171 14.39 30.13 17.74
N LYS A 172 14.74 29.24 16.81
CA LYS A 172 16.05 28.56 16.75
C LYS A 172 16.81 28.77 15.44
N ALA A 173 16.11 28.96 14.32
CA ALA A 173 16.70 29.17 13.01
C ALA A 173 15.68 29.81 12.07
N ASN A 174 16.13 30.49 11.01
CA ASN A 174 15.23 31.02 9.98
C ASN A 174 15.05 30.03 8.81
N ARG A 175 13.94 30.18 8.07
CA ARG A 175 13.57 29.29 6.95
C ARG A 175 14.64 29.21 5.86
N GLN A 176 15.24 30.34 5.49
CA GLN A 176 16.25 30.40 4.42
C GLN A 176 17.54 29.67 4.79
N GLY A 177 18.02 29.83 6.01
CA GLY A 177 19.22 29.16 6.51
C GLY A 177 19.03 27.65 6.61
N VAL A 178 17.86 27.19 7.05
CA VAL A 178 17.52 25.75 7.06
C VAL A 178 17.47 25.19 5.65
N LEU A 179 16.84 25.90 4.70
CA LEU A 179 16.77 25.49 3.30
C LEU A 179 18.17 25.31 2.70
N GLN A 180 19.06 26.30 2.86
CA GLN A 180 20.45 26.22 2.41
C GLN A 180 21.20 25.05 3.06
N ALA A 181 21.01 24.82 4.36
CA ALA A 181 21.64 23.71 5.06
C ALA A 181 21.17 22.33 4.58
N LEU A 182 19.90 22.21 4.17
CA LEU A 182 19.37 20.98 3.57
C LEU A 182 19.96 20.77 2.16
N GLN A 183 19.97 21.81 1.33
CA GLN A 183 20.53 21.77 -0.03
C GLN A 183 22.03 21.47 -0.03
N ALA A 184 22.79 22.06 0.91
CA ALA A 184 24.21 21.79 1.08
C ALA A 184 24.53 20.31 1.45
N LYS A 185 23.55 19.58 1.97
CA LYS A 185 23.64 18.13 2.22
C LYS A 185 23.18 17.27 1.03
N GLY A 186 22.91 17.89 -0.12
CA GLY A 186 22.42 17.24 -1.32
C GLY A 186 20.95 16.82 -1.24
N LEU A 187 20.15 17.44 -0.36
CA LEU A 187 18.71 17.20 -0.31
C LEU A 187 17.99 18.16 -1.25
N GLU A 188 17.13 17.63 -2.11
CA GLU A 188 16.20 18.38 -2.95
C GLU A 188 15.09 19.00 -2.08
N ALA A 189 15.40 20.14 -1.45
CA ALA A 189 14.47 20.89 -0.61
C ALA A 189 14.06 22.19 -1.31
N GLU A 190 12.78 22.51 -1.24
CA GLU A 190 12.16 23.71 -1.80
C GLU A 190 11.26 24.40 -0.76
N PRO A 191 11.03 25.71 -0.87
CA PRO A 191 10.03 26.37 -0.05
C PRO A 191 8.64 25.85 -0.40
N THR A 192 7.90 25.39 0.61
CA THR A 192 6.45 25.15 0.50
C THR A 192 5.73 26.39 -0.07
N PRO A 193 4.70 26.22 -0.93
CA PRO A 193 3.89 27.31 -1.47
C PRO A 193 3.32 28.25 -0.40
#